data_AF-A0A953XAV3-F1
#
_entry.id   AF-A0A953XAV3-F1
#
_cell.length_a   1.000
_cell.length_b   1.000
_cell.length_c   1.000
_cell.angle_alpha   90.00
_cell.angle_beta   90.00
_cell.angle_gamma   90.00
#
_symmetry.space_group_name_H-M   'P 1'
#
loop_
_entity.id
_entity.type
_entity.pdbx_description
1 polymer ?
#
loop_
_entity_poly.entity_id
_entity_poly.type
_entity_poly.pdbx_seq_one_letter_code
_entity_poly.pdbx_strand_id
1 'polypeptide(L)'
;MDRVVWIPFEAPYSYEFFDRTLSWIKERPQKNFRILTYDPNRPTHVPHPALLNLVWGSQIYLRGHGLAGDAHVTTTYNNGKQKLHIHDSIDRLLDMGLPSTFRGTIKFYSCFSALTGVPKYLGGGTPVFDKKHPEDILKTKMKGGNYAPKGIPLAKVGANYFRSKGFNKCKFLGYKGPLTGAYVDSDNAKDNQMHKYCEEVKYDCYGTAHFQPTKSRRASDARASF
;
A
#
# COMPACT_ATOMS: atom_id res chain seq x y z
N MET A 1 -7.80 15.02 -10.35
CA MET A 1 -7.09 14.34 -9.24
C MET A 1 -6.26 13.21 -9.80
N ASP A 2 -4.95 13.32 -9.68
CA ASP A 2 -3.98 12.34 -10.17
C ASP A 2 -3.82 11.17 -9.22
N ARG A 3 -3.46 10.00 -9.77
CA ARG A 3 -3.18 8.79 -9.02
C ARG A 3 -1.86 8.20 -9.49
N VAL A 4 -0.83 8.32 -8.69
CA VAL A 4 0.47 7.72 -8.98
C VAL A 4 0.54 6.36 -8.29
N VAL A 5 0.91 5.32 -9.02
CA VAL A 5 1.23 4.01 -8.46
C VAL A 5 2.73 3.87 -8.45
N TRP A 6 3.32 3.98 -7.27
CA TRP A 6 4.75 3.85 -7.04
C TRP A 6 5.10 2.39 -6.77
N ILE A 7 5.99 1.85 -7.61
CA ILE A 7 6.55 0.50 -7.50
C ILE A 7 8.05 0.68 -7.20
N PRO A 8 8.49 0.39 -5.96
CA PRO A 8 9.82 0.76 -5.49
C PRO A 8 10.94 -0.17 -5.98
N PHE A 9 10.61 -1.18 -6.76
CA PHE A 9 11.56 -2.18 -7.25
C PHE A 9 12.05 -1.80 -8.64
N GLU A 10 13.31 -2.13 -8.92
CA GLU A 10 13.88 -2.04 -10.26
C GLU A 10 13.38 -3.20 -11.13
N ALA A 11 13.57 -3.10 -12.45
CA ALA A 11 13.36 -4.24 -13.33
C ALA A 11 14.39 -5.34 -13.01
N PRO A 12 14.00 -6.63 -13.06
CA PRO A 12 12.68 -7.14 -13.45
C PRO A 12 11.67 -7.28 -12.30
N TYR A 13 12.08 -6.97 -11.06
CA TYR A 13 11.26 -7.16 -9.86
C TYR A 13 10.04 -6.24 -9.78
N SER A 14 9.97 -5.19 -10.58
CA SER A 14 8.79 -4.34 -10.71
C SER A 14 7.62 -4.96 -11.48
N TYR A 15 7.88 -5.98 -12.32
CA TYR A 15 6.93 -6.47 -13.32
C TYR A 15 5.63 -7.02 -12.74
N GLU A 16 5.70 -7.79 -11.64
CA GLU A 16 4.50 -8.32 -10.96
C GLU A 16 3.49 -7.20 -10.67
N PHE A 17 3.99 -6.09 -10.14
CA PHE A 17 3.15 -4.96 -9.76
C PHE A 17 2.85 -4.04 -10.94
N PHE A 18 3.70 -3.99 -11.95
CA PHE A 18 3.43 -3.28 -13.19
C PHE A 18 2.20 -3.86 -13.89
N ASP A 19 2.20 -5.16 -14.15
CA ASP A 19 1.11 -5.87 -14.84
C ASP A 19 -0.21 -5.77 -14.07
N ARG A 20 -0.13 -5.93 -12.74
CA ARG A 20 -1.29 -5.74 -11.87
C ARG A 20 -1.78 -4.28 -11.81
N THR A 21 -0.99 -3.30 -12.25
CA THR A 21 -1.45 -1.90 -12.32
C THR A 21 -2.09 -1.64 -13.68
N LEU A 22 -1.62 -2.28 -14.74
CA LEU A 22 -2.27 -2.22 -16.05
C LEU A 22 -3.72 -2.70 -15.98
N SER A 23 -4.03 -3.74 -15.18
CA SER A 23 -5.42 -4.14 -14.96
C SER A 23 -6.26 -3.04 -14.30
N TRP A 24 -5.72 -2.27 -13.36
CA TRP A 24 -6.43 -1.13 -12.76
C TRP A 24 -6.75 -0.05 -13.78
N ILE A 25 -5.80 0.25 -14.68
CA ILE A 25 -5.99 1.24 -15.75
C ILE A 25 -7.08 0.75 -16.71
N LYS A 26 -7.04 -0.53 -17.10
CA LYS A 26 -8.01 -1.15 -17.99
C LYS A 26 -9.42 -1.15 -17.39
N GLU A 27 -9.55 -1.47 -16.12
CA GLU A 27 -10.84 -1.57 -15.44
C GLU A 27 -11.40 -0.20 -15.01
N ARG A 28 -10.55 0.82 -14.90
CA ARG A 28 -10.92 2.18 -14.51
C ARG A 28 -10.26 3.24 -15.41
N PRO A 29 -10.54 3.26 -16.72
CA PRO A 29 -9.90 4.19 -17.65
C PRO A 29 -10.18 5.66 -17.32
N GLN A 30 -11.31 5.95 -16.68
CA GLN A 30 -11.67 7.28 -16.20
C GLN A 30 -10.84 7.76 -14.99
N LYS A 31 -10.06 6.88 -14.36
CA LYS A 31 -9.17 7.24 -13.25
C LYS A 31 -7.78 7.45 -13.85
N ASN A 32 -7.30 8.69 -13.83
CA ASN A 32 -5.99 9.10 -14.34
C ASN A 32 -4.83 8.48 -13.53
N PHE A 33 -4.56 7.19 -13.73
CA PHE A 33 -3.48 6.45 -13.10
C PHE A 33 -2.19 6.63 -13.89
N ARG A 34 -1.09 6.89 -13.19
CA ARG A 34 0.26 6.98 -13.73
C ARG A 34 1.12 5.96 -12.99
N ILE A 35 1.81 5.09 -13.72
CA ILE A 35 2.73 4.12 -13.12
C ILE A 35 4.10 4.79 -12.98
N LEU A 36 4.72 4.62 -11.82
CA LEU A 36 6.07 5.07 -11.54
C LEU A 36 6.86 3.89 -10.98
N THR A 37 7.86 3.43 -11.71
CA THR A 37 8.79 2.38 -11.27
C THR A 37 10.12 3.00 -10.87
N TYR A 38 10.81 2.39 -9.91
CA TYR A 38 12.18 2.80 -9.57
C TYR A 38 13.15 2.49 -10.72
N ASP A 39 14.00 3.46 -11.03
CA ASP A 39 15.09 3.34 -11.99
C ASP A 39 16.38 3.84 -11.32
N PRO A 40 17.33 2.95 -10.98
CA PRO A 40 18.58 3.33 -10.32
C PRO A 40 19.51 4.18 -11.20
N ASN A 41 19.31 4.15 -12.52
CA ASN A 41 20.15 4.91 -13.46
C ASN A 41 19.59 6.31 -13.74
N ARG A 42 18.41 6.64 -13.19
CA ARG A 42 17.82 7.96 -13.36
C ARG A 42 18.69 9.00 -12.63
N PRO A 43 19.02 10.13 -13.27
CA PRO A 43 19.70 11.23 -12.60
C PRO A 43 18.92 11.69 -11.36
N THR A 44 19.61 11.75 -10.23
CA THR A 44 19.09 12.42 -9.03
C THR A 44 18.82 13.88 -9.37
N HIS A 45 17.79 14.48 -8.75
CA HIS A 45 17.37 15.88 -8.97
C HIS A 45 16.67 16.21 -10.29
N VAL A 46 16.36 15.22 -11.15
CA VAL A 46 15.46 15.40 -12.30
C VAL A 46 14.10 14.75 -11.99
N PRO A 47 13.09 15.55 -11.58
CA PRO A 47 11.81 15.00 -11.16
C PRO A 47 11.17 14.14 -12.25
N HIS A 48 10.60 13.01 -11.85
CA HIS A 48 9.87 12.15 -12.78
C HIS A 48 8.58 12.83 -13.25
N PRO A 49 8.23 12.79 -14.56
CA PRO A 49 7.02 13.42 -15.08
C PRO A 49 5.72 12.99 -14.37
N ALA A 50 5.66 11.74 -13.91
CA ALA A 50 4.54 11.23 -13.11
C ALA A 50 4.32 11.98 -11.78
N LEU A 51 5.36 12.61 -11.23
CA LEU A 51 5.33 13.38 -9.98
C LEU A 51 5.21 14.89 -10.21
N LEU A 52 5.32 15.34 -11.46
CA LEU A 52 5.09 16.73 -11.81
C LEU A 52 3.60 17.06 -11.79
N ASN A 53 3.29 18.29 -11.38
CA ASN A 53 1.94 18.86 -11.39
C ASN A 53 0.90 18.05 -10.61
N LEU A 54 1.31 17.35 -9.55
CA LEU A 54 0.37 16.68 -8.65
C LEU A 54 -0.51 17.72 -7.94
N VAL A 55 -1.79 17.78 -8.34
CA VAL A 55 -2.76 18.72 -7.77
C VAL A 55 -3.14 18.35 -6.33
N TRP A 56 -3.71 19.30 -5.59
CA TRP A 56 -4.25 19.02 -4.25
C TRP A 56 -5.26 17.86 -4.29
N GLY A 57 -5.13 16.94 -3.36
CA GLY A 57 -5.95 15.73 -3.25
C GLY A 57 -5.42 14.54 -4.06
N SER A 58 -4.39 14.71 -4.89
CA SER A 58 -3.76 13.60 -5.61
C SER A 58 -3.31 12.48 -4.67
N GLN A 59 -3.27 11.27 -5.20
CA GLN A 59 -3.04 10.06 -4.42
C GLN A 59 -1.80 9.32 -4.91
N ILE A 60 -0.96 8.87 -3.98
CA ILE A 60 0.19 8.01 -4.27
C ILE A 60 -0.06 6.66 -3.62
N TYR A 61 0.04 5.59 -4.40
CA TYR A 61 -0.12 4.21 -3.96
C TYR A 61 1.27 3.56 -3.93
N LEU A 62 1.82 3.36 -2.74
CA LEU A 62 3.10 2.71 -2.52
C LEU A 62 2.85 1.20 -2.55
N ARG A 63 3.30 0.52 -3.61
CA ARG A 63 2.87 -0.84 -3.94
C ARG A 63 3.93 -1.89 -3.63
N GLY A 64 3.49 -3.00 -3.05
CA GLY A 64 4.31 -4.15 -2.71
C GLY A 64 3.50 -5.17 -1.91
N HIS A 65 4.02 -6.37 -1.74
CA HIS A 65 3.48 -7.29 -0.73
C HIS A 65 3.88 -6.78 0.65
N GLY A 66 3.00 -6.98 1.63
CA GLY A 66 3.26 -6.62 3.03
C GLY A 66 2.78 -7.69 3.99
N LEU A 67 3.24 -7.61 5.22
CA LEU A 67 2.85 -8.48 6.32
C LEU A 67 2.56 -7.62 7.56
N ALA A 68 1.66 -8.10 8.42
CA ALA A 68 1.33 -7.41 9.67
C ALA A 68 2.59 -7.30 10.55
N GLY A 69 2.85 -6.10 11.06
CA GLY A 69 4.00 -5.80 11.91
C GLY A 69 5.36 -5.88 11.20
N ASP A 70 5.41 -6.01 9.86
CA ASP A 70 6.65 -5.91 9.09
C ASP A 70 6.73 -4.54 8.41
N ALA A 71 7.86 -3.85 8.56
CA ALA A 71 8.12 -2.56 7.95
C ALA A 71 8.67 -2.66 6.51
N HIS A 72 8.67 -3.86 5.91
CA HIS A 72 9.20 -4.07 4.58
C HIS A 72 8.10 -4.33 3.55
N VAL A 73 8.35 -3.85 2.33
CA VAL A 73 7.63 -4.27 1.13
C VAL A 73 8.42 -5.35 0.41
N THR A 74 7.71 -6.31 -0.19
CA THR A 74 8.35 -7.41 -0.94
C THR A 74 7.73 -7.59 -2.32
N THR A 75 8.48 -8.22 -3.22
CA THR A 75 8.01 -8.66 -4.54
C THR A 75 8.66 -9.99 -4.90
N THR A 76 8.02 -10.74 -5.80
CA THR A 76 8.57 -11.99 -6.32
C THR A 76 8.54 -11.96 -7.84
N TYR A 77 9.67 -12.29 -8.48
CA TYR A 77 9.77 -12.42 -9.93
C TYR A 77 10.69 -13.60 -10.29
N ASN A 78 10.24 -14.50 -11.18
CA ASN A 78 10.99 -15.68 -11.63
C ASN A 78 11.75 -16.40 -10.50
N ASN A 79 11.04 -16.79 -9.43
CA ASN A 79 11.57 -17.44 -8.22
C ASN A 79 12.51 -16.58 -7.33
N GLY A 80 12.96 -15.42 -7.81
CA GLY A 80 13.67 -14.43 -7.01
C GLY A 80 12.73 -13.62 -6.13
N LYS A 81 13.19 -13.22 -4.94
CA LYS A 81 12.46 -12.35 -4.01
C LYS A 81 13.29 -11.11 -3.71
N GLN A 82 12.68 -9.94 -3.80
CA GLN A 82 13.24 -8.72 -3.26
C GLN A 82 12.45 -8.29 -2.03
N LYS A 83 13.18 -7.76 -1.05
CA LYS A 83 12.66 -7.20 0.20
C LYS A 83 13.32 -5.84 0.39
N LEU A 84 12.50 -4.83 0.64
CA LEU A 84 12.95 -3.45 0.79
C LEU A 84 12.33 -2.86 2.05
N HIS A 85 13.13 -2.18 2.87
CA HIS A 85 12.58 -1.47 4.01
C HIS A 85 11.75 -0.28 3.52
N ILE A 86 10.69 0.08 4.25
CA ILE A 86 9.80 1.17 3.79
C ILE A 86 10.53 2.51 3.69
N HIS A 87 11.58 2.73 4.48
CA HIS A 87 12.42 3.93 4.37
C HIS A 87 13.11 4.00 3.00
N ASP A 88 13.76 2.92 2.57
CA ASP A 88 14.44 2.87 1.27
C ASP A 88 13.45 3.08 0.11
N SER A 89 12.24 2.51 0.22
CA SER A 89 11.17 2.76 -0.74
C SER A 89 10.76 4.23 -0.79
N ILE A 90 10.80 4.93 0.34
CA ILE A 90 10.46 6.35 0.43
C ILE A 90 11.59 7.19 -0.13
N ASP A 91 12.83 6.96 0.28
CA ASP A 91 13.99 7.70 -0.22
C ASP A 91 14.07 7.61 -1.75
N ARG A 92 13.88 6.40 -2.32
CA ARG A 92 13.76 6.23 -3.78
C ARG A 92 12.66 7.10 -4.40
N LEU A 93 11.49 7.23 -3.77
CA LEU A 93 10.42 8.09 -4.28
C LEU A 93 10.76 9.59 -4.17
N LEU A 94 11.48 9.98 -3.11
CA LEU A 94 11.95 11.35 -2.92
C LEU A 94 13.04 11.71 -3.94
N ASP A 95 13.98 10.80 -4.19
CA ASP A 95 15.04 10.94 -5.19
C ASP A 95 14.47 11.05 -6.61
N MET A 96 13.35 10.39 -6.88
CA MET A 96 12.57 10.53 -8.11
C MET A 96 11.84 11.88 -8.21
N GLY A 97 11.90 12.73 -7.18
CA GLY A 97 11.48 14.13 -7.20
C GLY A 97 10.10 14.41 -6.62
N LEU A 98 9.61 13.60 -5.67
CA LEU A 98 8.39 13.96 -4.94
C LEU A 98 8.67 15.17 -4.02
N PRO A 99 8.02 16.33 -4.21
CA PRO A 99 8.30 17.50 -3.39
C PRO A 99 7.67 17.37 -2.00
N SER A 100 8.38 17.80 -0.96
CA SER A 100 7.89 17.84 0.44
C SER A 100 6.65 18.74 0.64
N THR A 101 6.39 19.64 -0.31
CA THR A 101 5.20 20.48 -0.35
C THR A 101 3.94 19.73 -0.79
N PHE A 102 4.04 18.47 -1.21
CA PHE A 102 2.91 17.63 -1.61
C PHE A 102 1.85 17.57 -0.49
N ARG A 103 0.59 17.84 -0.86
CA ARG A 103 -0.57 17.90 0.06
C ARG A 103 -1.63 16.86 -0.25
N GLY A 104 -1.23 15.71 -0.77
CA GLY A 104 -2.13 14.63 -1.15
C GLY A 104 -2.21 13.52 -0.11
N THR A 105 -2.67 12.37 -0.57
CA THR A 105 -2.79 11.16 0.26
C THR A 105 -1.78 10.12 -0.21
N ILE A 106 -0.94 9.63 0.72
CA ILE A 106 -0.02 8.52 0.50
C ILE A 106 -0.64 7.26 1.10
N LYS A 107 -0.81 6.23 0.28
CA LYS A 107 -1.45 4.97 0.64
C LYS A 107 -0.40 3.87 0.60
N PHE A 108 -0.14 3.25 1.75
CA PHE A 108 0.73 2.09 1.87
C PHE A 108 -0.01 0.85 1.38
N TYR A 109 -0.08 0.69 0.05
CA TYR A 109 -0.87 -0.32 -0.65
C TYR A 109 -0.19 -1.70 -0.61
N SER A 110 -0.21 -2.29 0.59
CA SER A 110 0.33 -3.60 0.92
C SER A 110 -0.57 -4.28 1.94
N CYS A 111 -0.65 -5.62 1.89
CA CYS A 111 -1.48 -6.41 2.81
C CYS A 111 -1.13 -6.09 4.26
N PHE A 112 -2.16 -5.89 5.09
CA PHE A 112 -2.03 -5.68 6.54
C PHE A 112 -1.10 -4.53 6.97
N SER A 113 -0.85 -3.53 6.10
CA SER A 113 0.06 -2.42 6.37
C SER A 113 -0.34 -1.53 7.56
N ALA A 114 -1.58 -1.60 8.03
CA ALA A 114 -2.06 -0.91 9.24
C ALA A 114 -1.96 -1.74 10.54
N LEU A 115 -1.63 -3.03 10.46
CA LEU A 115 -1.70 -3.92 11.62
C LEU A 115 -0.33 -4.29 12.18
N THR A 116 -0.24 -4.37 13.50
CA THR A 116 0.92 -4.94 14.22
C THR A 116 0.85 -6.46 14.26
N GLY A 117 -0.37 -7.01 14.21
CA GLY A 117 -0.72 -8.41 14.39
C GLY A 117 -1.78 -8.83 13.37
N VAL A 118 -1.77 -10.08 12.88
CA VAL A 118 -2.96 -10.61 12.20
C VAL A 118 -3.98 -10.99 13.30
N PRO A 119 -5.20 -10.42 13.33
CA PRO A 119 -6.18 -10.72 14.38
C PRO A 119 -6.54 -12.21 14.41
N LYS A 120 -6.66 -12.80 15.61
CA LYS A 120 -6.99 -14.23 15.82
C LYS A 120 -8.28 -14.67 15.11
N TYR A 121 -9.22 -13.76 14.84
CA TYR A 121 -10.46 -14.05 14.10
C TYR A 121 -10.25 -14.39 12.61
N LEU A 122 -9.06 -14.17 12.04
CA LEU A 122 -8.71 -14.66 10.70
C LEU A 122 -8.20 -16.12 10.71
N GLY A 123 -8.05 -16.73 11.89
CA GLY A 123 -7.53 -18.10 12.06
C GLY A 123 -8.36 -19.01 12.97
N GLY A 124 -9.60 -18.64 13.33
CA GLY A 124 -10.39 -19.35 14.34
C GLY A 124 -11.87 -19.62 14.01
N GLY A 125 -12.31 -19.34 12.79
CA GLY A 125 -13.63 -19.74 12.31
C GLY A 125 -13.52 -20.09 10.84
N THR A 126 -13.97 -21.28 10.47
CA THR A 126 -14.02 -21.75 9.08
C THR A 126 -14.69 -20.65 8.25
N PRO A 127 -13.97 -19.94 7.38
CA PRO A 127 -14.67 -19.08 6.45
C PRO A 127 -15.31 -20.03 5.43
N VAL A 128 -16.63 -19.96 5.29
CA VAL A 128 -17.32 -20.64 4.19
C VAL A 128 -16.94 -19.90 2.90
N PHE A 129 -15.76 -20.22 2.38
CA PHE A 129 -15.33 -19.89 1.03
C PHE A 129 -15.77 -21.03 0.12
N ASP A 130 -16.57 -20.65 -0.88
CA ASP A 130 -17.10 -21.49 -1.93
C ASP A 130 -15.95 -21.99 -2.81
N LYS A 131 -15.84 -23.32 -2.98
CA LYS A 131 -14.65 -24.11 -3.33
C LYS A 131 -14.10 -23.94 -4.77
N LYS A 132 -14.02 -22.75 -5.34
CA LYS A 132 -13.56 -22.60 -6.74
C LYS A 132 -12.39 -21.64 -7.02
N HIS A 133 -11.93 -20.81 -6.09
CA HIS A 133 -10.87 -19.81 -6.37
C HIS A 133 -10.15 -19.39 -5.07
N PRO A 134 -9.16 -18.49 -5.13
CA PRO A 134 -7.70 -18.62 -5.23
C PRO A 134 -7.03 -18.94 -3.85
N GLU A 135 -7.14 -20.20 -3.43
CA GLU A 135 -6.85 -20.67 -2.06
C GLU A 135 -5.35 -20.96 -1.78
N ASP A 136 -4.52 -21.10 -2.81
CA ASP A 136 -3.18 -21.71 -2.64
C ASP A 136 -2.08 -20.74 -2.19
N ILE A 137 -2.39 -19.45 -2.10
CA ILE A 137 -1.40 -18.43 -1.66
C ILE A 137 -1.46 -18.22 -0.13
N LEU A 138 -2.63 -18.42 0.50
CA LEU A 138 -2.83 -18.22 1.94
C LEU A 138 -2.60 -19.49 2.78
N LYS A 139 -2.87 -20.68 2.21
CA LYS A 139 -2.74 -21.97 2.93
C LYS A 139 -1.29 -22.38 3.20
N THR A 140 -0.35 -22.00 2.34
CA THR A 140 1.03 -22.54 2.38
C THR A 140 1.94 -21.80 3.36
N LYS A 141 1.56 -20.62 3.87
CA LYS A 141 2.36 -19.85 4.84
C LYS A 141 1.78 -19.77 6.25
N MET A 142 0.53 -20.17 6.47
CA MET A 142 -0.10 -20.11 7.81
C MET A 142 -0.19 -21.47 8.53
N LYS A 143 0.24 -22.58 7.90
CA LYS A 143 0.43 -23.86 8.61
C LYS A 143 1.85 -23.92 9.18
N GLY A 144 1.96 -23.76 10.50
CA GLY A 144 3.11 -24.29 11.25
C GLY A 144 3.94 -23.32 12.07
N GLY A 145 3.50 -22.08 12.32
CA GLY A 145 4.24 -21.17 13.19
C GLY A 145 3.32 -20.25 13.96
N ASN A 146 3.54 -20.12 15.26
CA ASN A 146 2.98 -19.07 16.11
C ASN A 146 3.38 -17.69 15.54
N TYR A 147 2.62 -17.17 14.57
CA TYR A 147 2.86 -15.83 14.02
C TYR A 147 2.28 -14.81 15.00
N ALA A 148 3.11 -14.35 15.92
CA ALA A 148 2.83 -13.22 16.79
C ALA A 148 3.72 -12.06 16.35
N PRO A 149 3.28 -11.19 15.43
CA PRO A 149 4.13 -10.06 15.07
C PRO A 149 4.08 -9.05 16.22
N LYS A 150 5.27 -8.71 16.73
CA LYS A 150 5.51 -7.70 17.77
C LYS A 150 6.06 -6.39 17.17
N GLY A 151 5.92 -6.20 15.86
CA GLY A 151 6.52 -5.09 15.13
C GLY A 151 5.55 -3.92 14.92
N ILE A 152 6.09 -2.79 14.46
CA ILE A 152 5.32 -1.57 14.16
C ILE A 152 4.73 -1.70 12.75
N PRO A 153 3.48 -1.27 12.49
CA PRO A 153 2.87 -1.46 11.18
C PRO A 153 3.57 -0.63 10.12
N LEU A 154 3.73 -1.20 8.92
CA LEU A 154 4.41 -0.57 7.78
C LEU A 154 3.95 0.87 7.54
N ALA A 155 2.64 1.11 7.55
CA ALA A 155 2.08 2.43 7.30
C ALA A 155 2.46 3.45 8.39
N LYS A 156 2.60 3.02 9.65
CA LYS A 156 3.03 3.88 10.75
C LYS A 156 4.51 4.22 10.61
N VAL A 157 5.35 3.23 10.32
CA VAL A 157 6.79 3.43 10.08
C VAL A 157 7.01 4.39 8.90
N GLY A 158 6.38 4.11 7.75
CA GLY A 158 6.52 4.95 6.57
C GLY A 158 5.97 6.36 6.76
N ALA A 159 4.83 6.53 7.43
CA ALA A 159 4.25 7.85 7.68
C ALA A 159 5.17 8.71 8.57
N ASN A 160 5.74 8.12 9.64
CA ASN A 160 6.74 8.79 10.47
C ASN A 160 7.97 9.23 9.67
N TYR A 161 8.44 8.38 8.76
CA TYR A 161 9.58 8.71 7.93
C TYR A 161 9.28 9.83 6.92
N PHE A 162 8.11 9.81 6.27
CA PHE A 162 7.70 10.96 5.45
C PHE A 162 7.62 12.26 6.24
N ARG A 163 7.11 12.22 7.48
CA ARG A 163 7.07 13.41 8.36
C ARG A 163 8.46 13.93 8.68
N SER A 164 9.41 13.06 9.00
CA SER A 164 10.80 13.49 9.25
C SER A 164 11.47 14.10 8.02
N LYS A 165 10.98 13.78 6.81
CA LYS A 165 11.37 14.39 5.52
C LYS A 165 10.55 15.64 5.13
N GLY A 166 9.72 16.16 6.02
CA GLY A 166 8.98 17.42 5.84
C GLY A 166 7.58 17.31 5.22
N PHE A 167 7.04 16.09 5.01
CA PHE A 167 5.71 15.87 4.44
C PHE A 167 4.57 16.08 5.46
N ASN A 168 4.56 17.24 6.11
CA ASN A 168 3.68 17.55 7.24
C ASN A 168 2.21 17.77 6.86
N LYS A 169 1.93 17.93 5.56
CA LYS A 169 0.58 18.22 5.03
C LYS A 169 -0.05 17.02 4.32
N CYS A 170 0.66 15.89 4.26
CA CYS A 170 0.14 14.65 3.68
C CYS A 170 -0.79 13.92 4.63
N LYS A 171 -1.77 13.23 4.05
CA LYS A 171 -2.53 12.16 4.73
C LYS A 171 -1.89 10.82 4.43
N PHE A 172 -1.85 9.94 5.42
CA PHE A 172 -1.24 8.61 5.28
C PHE A 172 -2.26 7.53 5.60
N LEU A 173 -2.40 6.52 4.74
CA LEU A 173 -3.34 5.42 4.93
C LEU A 173 -2.63 4.07 4.89
N GLY A 174 -2.95 3.19 5.85
CA GLY A 174 -2.61 1.77 5.83
C GLY A 174 -3.84 0.88 5.68
N TYR A 175 -3.66 -0.39 5.29
CA TYR A 175 -4.74 -1.36 5.05
C TYR A 175 -4.76 -2.45 6.12
N LYS A 176 -5.96 -2.86 6.55
CA LYS A 176 -6.14 -3.92 7.57
C LYS A 176 -6.27 -5.34 7.03
N GLY A 177 -6.49 -5.49 5.73
CA GLY A 177 -6.81 -6.78 5.13
C GLY A 177 -5.78 -7.25 4.11
N PRO A 178 -5.96 -8.49 3.60
CA PRO A 178 -5.30 -8.91 2.39
C PRO A 178 -5.72 -7.99 1.23
N LEU A 179 -4.82 -7.67 0.31
CA LEU A 179 -5.14 -6.95 -0.91
C LEU A 179 -5.10 -7.95 -2.07
N THR A 180 -6.18 -8.04 -2.83
CA THR A 180 -6.16 -8.75 -4.10
C THR A 180 -5.31 -7.92 -5.07
N GLY A 181 -4.30 -8.54 -5.68
CA GLY A 181 -3.39 -7.85 -6.59
C GLY A 181 -4.08 -7.31 -7.84
N ALA A 182 -5.17 -7.93 -8.28
CA ALA A 182 -6.01 -7.48 -9.37
C ALA A 182 -6.99 -6.38 -8.91
N TYR A 183 -7.47 -5.55 -9.84
CA TYR A 183 -8.65 -4.74 -9.54
C TYR A 183 -9.83 -5.70 -9.40
N VAL A 184 -10.64 -5.52 -8.35
CA VAL A 184 -11.88 -6.27 -8.17
C VAL A 184 -12.98 -5.23 -8.16
N ASP A 185 -13.76 -5.18 -9.23
CA ASP A 185 -14.93 -4.32 -9.29
C ASP A 185 -16.11 -4.95 -8.52
N SER A 186 -16.81 -4.07 -7.81
CA SER A 186 -18.22 -4.15 -7.43
C SER A 186 -18.64 -5.03 -6.25
N ASP A 187 -19.68 -4.52 -5.61
CA ASP A 187 -20.42 -4.97 -4.44
C ASP A 187 -20.99 -6.40 -4.48
N ASN A 188 -20.62 -7.24 -5.45
CA ASN A 188 -21.13 -8.61 -5.62
C ASN A 188 -20.08 -9.72 -5.49
N ALA A 189 -18.80 -9.40 -5.33
CA ALA A 189 -17.83 -10.43 -5.01
C ALA A 189 -17.96 -10.79 -3.52
N LYS A 190 -18.09 -12.09 -3.20
CA LYS A 190 -17.96 -12.69 -1.85
C LYS A 190 -16.52 -12.51 -1.30
N ASP A 191 -15.96 -11.32 -1.49
CA ASP A 191 -14.55 -11.03 -1.35
C ASP A 191 -14.34 -10.32 -0.02
N ASN A 192 -13.42 -10.89 0.77
CA ASN A 192 -13.19 -10.63 2.18
C ASN A 192 -13.34 -9.13 2.52
N GLN A 193 -14.40 -8.78 3.27
CA GLN A 193 -14.78 -7.40 3.63
C GLN A 193 -13.61 -6.55 4.18
N MET A 194 -12.53 -7.20 4.62
CA MET A 194 -11.34 -6.66 5.26
C MET A 194 -10.40 -5.82 4.37
N HIS A 195 -10.33 -6.08 3.06
CA HIS A 195 -9.49 -5.30 2.12
C HIS A 195 -9.97 -3.85 1.95
N LYS A 196 -11.20 -3.58 2.44
CA LYS A 196 -11.87 -2.28 2.39
C LYS A 196 -11.64 -1.43 3.64
N TYR A 197 -10.93 -1.87 4.68
CA TYR A 197 -10.68 -1.01 5.86
C TYR A 197 -9.29 -0.39 5.81
N CYS A 198 -9.25 0.93 5.58
CA CYS A 198 -8.05 1.72 5.77
C CYS A 198 -8.05 2.38 7.15
N GLU A 199 -6.87 2.56 7.73
CA GLU A 199 -6.69 3.47 8.86
C GLU A 199 -5.85 4.66 8.45
N GLU A 200 -6.28 5.84 8.90
CA GLU A 200 -5.48 7.05 8.73
C GLU A 200 -4.47 7.13 9.87
N VAL A 201 -3.22 7.40 9.52
CA VAL A 201 -2.20 7.75 10.52
C VAL A 201 -2.40 9.20 10.91
N LYS A 202 -2.76 9.43 12.16
CA LYS A 202 -2.84 10.73 12.81
C LYS A 202 -1.65 10.93 13.75
N TYR A 203 -1.41 12.18 14.13
CA TYR A 203 -0.34 12.56 15.03
C TYR A 203 -0.94 13.29 16.22
N ASP A 204 -0.48 12.95 17.41
CA ASP A 204 -0.82 13.72 18.61
C ASP A 204 0.03 15.00 18.69
N CYS A 205 -0.21 15.80 19.74
CA CYS A 205 0.53 17.05 19.99
C CYS A 205 2.03 16.84 20.25
N TYR A 206 2.47 15.61 20.51
CA TYR A 206 3.88 15.24 20.68
C TYR A 206 4.51 14.70 19.40
N GLY A 207 3.77 14.67 18.29
CA GLY A 207 4.24 14.12 17.02
C GLY A 207 4.26 12.58 16.98
N THR A 208 3.62 11.91 17.94
CA THR A 208 3.52 10.44 17.94
C THR A 208 2.41 9.99 17.01
N ALA A 209 2.70 9.02 16.15
CA ALA A 209 1.73 8.46 15.22
C ALA A 209 0.76 7.48 15.89
N HIS A 210 -0.52 7.65 15.60
CA HIS A 210 -1.63 6.81 16.03
C HIS A 210 -2.50 6.46 14.85
N PHE A 211 -3.05 5.25 14.81
CA PHE A 211 -4.08 4.93 13.83
C PHE A 211 -5.43 5.41 14.33
N GLN A 212 -6.14 6.14 13.48
CA GLN A 212 -7.55 6.44 13.70
C GLN A 212 -8.37 5.69 12.65
N PRO A 213 -9.42 4.96 13.07
CA PRO A 213 -10.39 4.41 12.14
C PRO A 213 -10.94 5.54 11.27
N THR A 214 -10.89 5.41 9.95
CA THR A 214 -11.61 6.35 9.09
C THR A 214 -13.11 6.19 9.35
N LYS A 215 -13.87 7.30 9.47
CA LYS A 215 -15.33 7.26 9.71
C LYS A 215 -16.09 6.37 8.71
N SER A 216 -15.52 6.18 7.51
CA SER A 216 -16.00 5.25 6.51
C SER A 216 -15.58 3.81 6.81
N ARG A 217 -16.56 2.91 6.98
CA ARG A 217 -16.36 1.46 7.10
C ARG A 217 -15.84 0.80 5.80
N ARG A 218 -15.68 1.53 4.69
CA ARG A 218 -15.14 1.01 3.42
C ARG A 218 -14.14 1.99 2.78
N ALA A 219 -13.17 1.47 2.02
CA ALA A 219 -12.22 2.24 1.23
C ALA A 219 -12.89 2.89 0.01
N SER A 220 -14.03 2.32 -0.43
CA SER A 220 -14.96 2.94 -1.37
C SER A 220 -15.70 4.13 -0.76
N ASP A 221 -16.03 4.07 0.53
CA ASP A 221 -16.81 5.10 1.23
C ASP A 221 -15.89 6.21 1.78
N ALA A 222 -14.62 5.89 2.04
CA ALA A 222 -13.54 6.87 2.29
C ALA A 222 -13.34 7.82 1.10
N ARG A 223 -13.85 7.43 -0.08
CA ARG A 223 -13.89 8.21 -1.32
C ARG A 223 -15.05 9.21 -1.36
N ALA A 224 -16.09 9.00 -0.55
CA ALA A 224 -17.25 9.90 -0.44
C ALA A 224 -17.11 10.89 0.72
N SER A 225 -16.17 10.65 1.65
CA SER A 225 -15.83 11.58 2.72
C SER A 225 -14.73 12.59 2.36
N PHE A 226 -14.08 12.48 1.17
CA PHE A 226 -13.02 13.38 0.68
C PHE A 226 -12.88 13.38 -0.85
#